data_AF-A0AA35XA06-F1
#
_entry.id   AF-A0AA35XA06-F1
#
_cell.length_a   1.000
_cell.length_b   1.000
_cell.length_c   1.000
_cell.angle_alpha   90.00
_cell.angle_beta   90.00
_cell.angle_gamma   90.00
#
_symmetry.space_group_name_H-M   'P 1'
#
loop_
_entity.id
_entity.type
_entity.pdbx_description
1 polymer ?
#
loop_
_entity_poly.entity_id
_entity_poly.type
_entity_poly.pdbx_seq_one_letter_code
_entity_poly.pdbx_strand_id
1 'polypeptide(L)'
;MYDLAEHSEAVTGLHMEPFPQQPSSSEIKYYILATTPKRIYQFIGSVAKGETPQFVQLFAMYNPGTVQFLEIPGTLRESQLQLWPAKPNTTPLSFAWLTG
;
A
#
# COMPACT_ATOMS: atom_id res chain seq x y z
N MET A 1 -16.42 -16.18 13.07
CA MET A 1 -16.72 -14.94 12.33
C MET A 1 -15.90 -13.87 13.02
N TYR A 2 -14.72 -13.52 12.48
CA TYR A 2 -13.88 -12.49 13.06
C TYR A 2 -14.35 -11.14 12.55
N ASP A 3 -14.69 -10.27 13.48
CA ASP A 3 -15.23 -8.94 13.22
C ASP A 3 -14.12 -8.03 12.69
N LEU A 4 -14.24 -7.59 11.43
CA LEU A 4 -13.36 -6.56 10.86
C LEU A 4 -13.61 -5.17 11.49
N ALA A 5 -14.70 -4.99 12.25
CA ALA A 5 -15.08 -3.72 12.84
C ALA A 5 -14.24 -3.34 14.08
N GLU A 6 -13.69 -4.30 14.83
CA GLU A 6 -12.88 -3.96 16.02
C GLU A 6 -11.52 -3.30 15.68
N HIS A 7 -11.10 -3.32 14.41
CA HIS A 7 -9.81 -2.78 13.95
C HIS A 7 -9.95 -1.81 12.76
N SER A 8 -11.10 -1.16 12.61
CA SER A 8 -11.30 -0.13 11.57
C SER A 8 -10.55 1.16 11.90
N GLU A 9 -9.23 1.10 11.89
CA GLU A 9 -8.39 2.29 12.00
C GLU A 9 -8.43 3.10 10.70
N ALA A 10 -8.44 4.43 10.81
CA ALA A 10 -8.44 5.30 9.65
C ALA A 10 -7.14 5.15 8.85
N VAL A 11 -7.24 5.22 7.52
CA VAL A 11 -6.06 5.32 6.65
C VAL A 11 -5.42 6.69 6.85
N THR A 12 -4.16 6.70 7.28
CA THR A 12 -3.38 7.90 7.59
C THR A 12 -2.36 8.25 6.51
N GLY A 13 -2.05 7.29 5.63
CA GLY A 13 -1.12 7.48 4.53
C GLY A 13 -1.45 6.51 3.40
N LEU A 14 -1.34 7.00 2.16
CA LEU A 14 -1.56 6.20 0.96
C LEU A 14 -0.54 6.63 -0.10
N HIS A 15 0.18 5.66 -0.63
CA HIS A 15 1.09 5.85 -1.75
C HIS A 15 0.89 4.74 -2.78
N MET A 16 0.88 5.09 -4.06
CA MET A 16 0.73 4.14 -5.14
C MET A 16 1.58 4.57 -6.32
N GLU A 17 2.37 3.63 -6.84
CA GLU A 17 3.18 3.87 -8.03
C GLU A 17 3.36 2.62 -8.88
N PRO A 18 3.56 2.79 -10.19
CA PRO A 18 3.99 1.69 -11.06
C PRO A 18 5.43 1.30 -10.73
N PHE A 19 5.79 0.03 -10.95
CA PHE A 19 7.18 -0.42 -10.87
C PHE A 19 8.04 0.30 -11.93
N PRO A 20 9.31 0.65 -11.62
CA PRO A 20 10.19 1.35 -12.57
C PRO A 20 10.45 0.56 -13.86
N GLN A 21 10.52 -0.77 -13.76
CA GLN A 21 10.73 -1.67 -14.88
C GLN A 21 9.40 -2.34 -15.22
N GLN A 22 8.74 -1.83 -16.25
CA GLN A 22 7.52 -2.42 -16.76
C GLN A 22 7.88 -3.54 -17.73
N PRO A 23 7.40 -4.78 -17.52
CA PRO A 23 7.52 -5.81 -18.55
C PRO A 23 6.80 -5.33 -19.83
N SER A 24 7.25 -5.80 -21.00
CA SER A 24 6.63 -5.55 -22.31
C SER A 24 5.18 -6.07 -22.45
N SER A 25 4.65 -6.61 -21.34
CA SER A 25 3.29 -7.10 -21.16
C SER A 25 2.23 -6.01 -21.36
N SER A 26 1.03 -6.45 -21.73
CA SER A 26 -0.23 -5.70 -21.69
C SER A 26 -0.67 -5.30 -20.27
N GLU A 27 0.18 -5.50 -19.26
CA GLU A 27 -0.08 -5.21 -17.86
C GLU A 27 0.95 -4.22 -17.30
N ILE A 28 0.52 -3.40 -16.35
CA ILE A 28 1.37 -2.51 -15.55
C ILE A 28 1.43 -3.07 -14.14
N LYS A 29 2.62 -3.33 -13.63
CA LYS A 29 2.81 -3.74 -12.24
C LYS A 29 2.83 -2.51 -11.34
N TYR A 30 2.05 -2.54 -10.26
CA TYR A 30 1.95 -1.48 -9.25
C TYR A 30 2.39 -2.00 -7.88
N TYR A 31 2.88 -1.09 -7.05
CA TYR A 31 2.88 -1.26 -5.61
C TYR A 31 2.01 -0.19 -4.93
N ILE A 32 1.39 -0.55 -3.82
CA ILE A 32 0.61 0.35 -2.97
C ILE A 32 1.11 0.17 -1.55
N LEU A 33 1.39 1.29 -0.88
CA LEU A 33 1.62 1.36 0.56
C LEU A 33 0.43 2.08 1.18
N ALA A 34 -0.16 1.49 2.22
CA ALA A 34 -1.18 2.14 3.02
C ALA A 34 -0.79 2.05 4.49
N THR A 35 -0.96 3.13 5.23
CA THR A 35 -0.71 3.15 6.67
C THR A 35 -1.98 3.48 7.44
N THR A 36 -2.06 2.90 8.62
CA THR A 36 -2.97 3.22 9.71
C THR A 36 -2.10 3.56 10.94
N PRO A 37 -2.65 4.06 12.05
CA PRO A 37 -1.91 4.29 13.28
C PRO A 37 -1.01 3.13 13.71
N LYS A 38 -1.43 1.87 13.52
CA LYS A 38 -0.68 0.71 14.00
C LYS A 38 -0.21 -0.25 12.92
N ARG A 39 -0.63 -0.10 11.68
CA ARG A 39 -0.27 -1.04 10.59
C ARG A 39 0.18 -0.32 9.33
N ILE A 40 1.21 -0.88 8.70
CA ILE A 40 1.55 -0.62 7.31
C ILE A 40 1.22 -1.85 6.47
N TYR A 41 0.45 -1.61 5.42
CA TYR A 41 0.02 -2.60 4.44
C TYR A 41 0.81 -2.41 3.15
N GLN A 42 1.18 -3.52 2.52
CA GLN A 42 1.91 -3.52 1.26
C GLN A 42 1.17 -4.37 0.24
N PHE A 43 0.90 -3.79 -0.94
CA PHE A 43 0.23 -4.48 -2.03
C PHE A 43 1.09 -4.42 -3.27
N ILE A 44 1.19 -5.54 -3.98
CA ILE A 44 1.90 -5.63 -5.25
C ILE A 44 1.04 -6.46 -6.20
N GLY A 45 0.84 -5.97 -7.42
CA GLY A 45 0.20 -6.77 -8.45
C GLY A 45 0.11 -6.07 -9.80
N SER A 46 -0.48 -6.75 -10.77
CA SER A 46 -0.61 -6.29 -12.15
C SER A 46 -1.99 -5.69 -12.41
N VAL A 47 -2.03 -4.64 -13.24
CA VAL A 47 -3.26 -4.04 -13.75
C VAL A 47 -3.20 -4.02 -15.27
N ALA A 48 -4.26 -4.46 -15.95
CA ALA A 48 -4.32 -4.43 -17.41
C ALA A 48 -4.19 -2.99 -17.95
N LYS A 49 -3.42 -2.82 -19.03
CA LYS A 49 -3.34 -1.57 -19.79
C LYS A 49 -4.64 -1.38 -20.58
N GLY A 50 -5.46 -0.42 -20.16
CA GLY A 50 -6.73 -0.06 -20.81
C GLY A 50 -7.23 1.31 -20.33
N GLU A 51 -8.40 1.74 -20.81
CA GLU A 51 -8.94 3.09 -20.58
C GLU A 51 -9.25 3.41 -19.10
N THR A 52 -9.34 2.39 -18.23
CA THR A 52 -9.41 2.60 -16.78
C THR A 52 -8.71 1.46 -16.04
N PRO A 53 -7.59 1.73 -15.34
CA PRO A 53 -6.93 0.72 -14.53
C PRO A 53 -7.85 0.25 -13.40
N GLN A 54 -8.19 -1.04 -13.40
CA GLN A 54 -9.02 -1.65 -12.36
C GLN A 54 -8.15 -2.23 -11.25
N PHE A 55 -8.01 -1.49 -10.16
CA PHE A 55 -7.22 -1.90 -9.00
C PHE A 55 -7.95 -2.89 -8.08
N VAL A 56 -9.24 -3.15 -8.32
CA VAL A 56 -10.05 -4.11 -7.54
C VAL A 56 -9.37 -5.48 -7.48
N GLN A 57 -8.68 -5.89 -8.55
CA GLN A 57 -7.96 -7.16 -8.60
C GLN A 57 -6.72 -7.18 -7.69
N LEU A 58 -6.06 -6.04 -7.44
CA LEU A 58 -4.97 -5.94 -6.46
C LEU A 58 -5.47 -6.19 -5.04
N PHE A 59 -6.68 -5.73 -4.76
CA PHE A 59 -7.34 -5.93 -3.48
C PHE A 59 -8.11 -7.25 -3.43
N ALA A 60 -8.24 -8.01 -4.51
CA ALA A 60 -8.87 -9.34 -4.45
C ALA A 60 -8.07 -10.34 -3.60
N MET A 61 -6.78 -10.07 -3.35
CA MET A 61 -5.94 -10.84 -2.41
C MET A 61 -6.31 -10.60 -0.93
N TYR A 62 -7.29 -9.76 -0.63
CA TYR A 62 -7.85 -9.53 0.71
C TYR A 62 -8.76 -10.68 1.18
N ASN A 63 -8.35 -11.93 0.96
CA ASN A 63 -8.91 -13.02 1.73
C ASN A 63 -8.35 -12.94 3.17
N PRO A 64 -9.18 -13.12 4.21
CA PRO A 64 -8.68 -13.19 5.57
C PRO A 64 -7.65 -14.33 5.68
N GLY A 65 -6.39 -13.96 5.96
CA GLY A 65 -5.27 -14.90 6.08
C GLY A 65 -4.07 -14.65 5.15
N THR A 66 -4.20 -13.81 4.11
CA THR A 66 -3.11 -13.58 3.12
C THR A 66 -2.56 -12.16 3.09
N VAL A 67 -3.27 -11.19 3.66
CA VAL A 67 -2.86 -9.77 3.67
C VAL A 67 -1.54 -9.62 4.43
N GLN A 68 -0.50 -9.17 3.73
CA GLN A 68 0.79 -8.85 4.33
C GLN A 68 0.71 -7.45 4.93
N PHE A 69 0.80 -7.37 6.25
CA PHE A 69 0.96 -6.11 6.98
C PHE A 69 2.02 -6.27 8.05
N LEU A 70 2.65 -5.15 8.38
CA LEU A 70 3.50 -5.04 9.56
C LEU A 70 2.71 -4.23 10.60
N GLU A 71 2.58 -4.77 11.79
CA GLU A 71 1.89 -4.14 12.92
C GLU A 71 2.88 -3.71 13.99
N ILE A 72 2.68 -2.50 14.53
CA ILE A 72 3.42 -1.99 15.69
C ILE A 72 2.49 -2.10 16.91
N PRO A 73 2.91 -2.82 17.97
CA PRO A 73 2.09 -2.96 19.15
C PRO A 73 1.99 -1.64 19.92
N GLY A 74 0.81 -1.35 20.47
CA GLY A 74 0.60 -0.19 21.34
C GLY A 74 -0.71 0.55 21.09
N THR A 75 -0.84 1.72 21.73
CA THR A 75 -1.95 2.66 21.50
C THR A 75 -1.39 3.89 20.81
N LEU A 76 -1.03 3.72 19.54
CA LEU A 76 -0.53 4.78 18.66
C LEU A 76 -1.73 5.52 18.07
N ARG A 77 -1.62 6.84 17.97
CA ARG A 77 -2.65 7.72 17.39
C ARG A 77 -2.11 8.50 16.22
N GLU A 78 -0.83 8.84 16.26
CA GLU A 78 -0.17 9.54 15.17
C GLU A 78 0.40 8.52 14.20
N SER A 79 0.20 8.78 12.90
CA SER A 79 0.83 7.99 11.84
C SER A 79 1.06 8.87 10.63
N GLN A 80 2.29 8.89 10.15
CA GLN A 80 2.69 9.64 8.98
C GLN A 80 3.57 8.77 8.08
N LEU A 81 3.15 8.65 6.82
CA LEU A 81 3.95 8.04 5.77
C LEU A 81 4.71 9.14 5.02
N GLN A 82 6.03 9.00 4.91
CA GLN A 82 6.87 9.92 4.13
C GLN A 82 7.76 9.13 3.17
N LEU A 83 7.88 9.63 1.94
CA LEU A 83 8.66 9.03 0.86
C LEU A 83 9.73 10.00 0.38
N TRP A 84 10.90 9.47 0.02
CA TRP A 84 12.02 10.25 -0.47
C TRP A 84 12.51 9.71 -1.82
N PRO A 85 12.21 10.42 -2.92
CA PRO A 85 12.77 10.12 -4.22
C PRO A 85 14.17 10.73 -4.36
N ALA A 86 15.04 10.07 -5.14
CA ALA A 86 16.39 10.57 -5.39
C ALA A 86 16.40 11.88 -6.19
N LYS A 87 15.36 12.10 -7.01
CA LYS A 87 15.13 13.32 -7.78
C LYS A 87 13.64 13.67 -7.74
N PRO A 88 13.26 14.95 -7.85
CA PRO A 88 11.85 15.34 -7.98
C PRO A 88 11.16 14.53 -9.09
N ASN A 89 9.93 14.08 -8.82
CA ASN A 89 9.09 13.32 -9.76
C ASN A 89 9.68 11.97 -10.24
N THR A 90 10.53 11.34 -9.44
CA THR A 90 11.00 9.96 -9.67
C THR A 90 10.46 9.01 -8.61
N THR A 91 10.51 7.71 -8.89
CA THR A 91 10.13 6.67 -7.91
C THR A 91 10.93 6.83 -6.61
N PRO A 92 10.28 6.86 -5.44
CA PRO A 92 10.93 6.86 -4.14
C PRO A 92 11.90 5.69 -3.97
N LEU A 93 13.09 5.98 -3.45
CA LEU A 93 14.07 4.94 -3.12
C LEU A 93 13.97 4.49 -1.66
N SER A 94 13.41 5.35 -0.82
CA SER A 94 13.20 5.08 0.60
C SER A 94 11.89 5.69 1.07
N PHE A 95 11.37 5.11 2.15
CA PHE A 95 10.22 5.63 2.88
C PHE A 95 10.47 5.45 4.37
N ALA A 96 9.70 6.18 5.16
CA ALA A 96 9.59 5.99 6.60
C ALA A 96 8.13 6.10 6.99
N TRP A 97 7.79 5.35 8.01
CA TRP A 97 6.50 5.39 8.66
C TRP A 97 6.73 5.74 10.13
N LEU A 98 6.35 6.96 10.48
CA LEU A 98 6.47 7.49 11.84
C LEU A 98 5.15 7.25 12.56
N THR A 99 5.22 6.68 13.76
CA THR A 99 4.06 6.44 14.62
C THR A 99 4.33 6.88 16.05
N GLY A 100 3.29 7.33 16.76
CA GLY A 100 3.36 7.90 18.11
C GLY A 100 2.07 7.77 18.89
#